data_AF-A0AAP5I4T7-F1
#
_entry.id   AF-A0AAP5I4T7-F1
#
_cell.length_a   1.000
_cell.length_b   1.000
_cell.length_c   1.000
_cell.angle_alpha   90.00
_cell.angle_beta   90.00
_cell.angle_gamma   90.00
#
_symmetry.space_group_name_H-M   'P 1'
#
loop_
_entity.id
_entity.type
_entity.pdbx_description
1 polymer ?
#
loop_
_entity_poly.entity_id
_entity_poly.type
_entity_poly.pdbx_seq_one_letter_code
_entity_poly.pdbx_strand_id
1 'polypeptide(L)'
;MSNNLPPEDNLPLIKDSNIEFQAKNSTIDGGVKVIQGNDNIQIHQVVVGKVTFESSIRKHVKRPRSEQEPPSLLPYLVNRKEQEEELENAVKLLLKQVHPRPLVCIIHGSEFQGHYQFLKRLQKSFLPRFLKLDPTQKVQEYCLEWPTGLKNLDLLKDRLCKNLVTKVLGHDFDCPEEINATLKEINASFCKYPSPIVIDTHIRTQDWQQQGFEILNKLLEFWDNWPDLIPGQRLIVCVFIKYTIYLHKHTEEFSFPRIFNCLPSLYKRHYYQSINKKISKVLNKSKNKHFNRLSYTILSELKNINIMHVEHWVRDKETKQFVGEEKTQKLINDVTLMFNHWGKDTIPMDDLADELTRLLKSLKVTNYTHDKKKPNRSK
;
A
#
# COMPACT_ATOMS: atom_id res chain seq x y z
N MET A 1 -3.85 -9.99 -56.83
CA MET A 1 -4.07 -11.36 -56.34
C MET A 1 -4.85 -11.23 -55.04
N SER A 2 -6.16 -11.43 -55.15
CA SER A 2 -7.14 -11.28 -54.07
C SER A 2 -7.22 -12.58 -53.28
N ASN A 3 -7.03 -12.51 -51.96
CA ASN A 3 -7.30 -13.64 -51.07
C ASN A 3 -8.52 -13.30 -50.20
N ASN A 4 -9.60 -14.03 -50.47
CA ASN A 4 -10.84 -14.06 -49.73
C ASN A 4 -10.65 -14.81 -48.40
N LEU A 5 -11.14 -14.23 -47.30
CA LEU A 5 -11.38 -14.94 -46.04
C LEU A 5 -12.91 -15.03 -45.82
N PRO A 6 -13.44 -16.17 -45.32
CA PRO A 6 -14.86 -16.36 -45.09
C PRO A 6 -15.33 -15.73 -43.76
N PRO A 7 -16.65 -15.53 -43.57
CA PRO A 7 -17.21 -14.91 -42.38
C PRO A 7 -17.36 -15.95 -41.26
N GLU A 8 -16.91 -15.62 -40.05
CA GLU A 8 -17.22 -16.39 -38.84
C GLU A 8 -18.52 -15.92 -38.20
N ASP A 9 -19.26 -16.92 -37.73
CA ASP A 9 -20.63 -16.88 -37.23
C ASP A 9 -20.83 -16.10 -35.92
N ASN A 10 -22.00 -15.45 -35.86
CA ASN A 10 -22.55 -14.82 -34.68
C ASN A 10 -23.11 -15.86 -33.69
N LEU A 11 -22.55 -15.94 -32.48
CA LEU A 11 -23.18 -16.59 -31.33
C LEU A 11 -23.50 -15.55 -30.22
N PRO A 12 -24.66 -15.62 -29.56
CA PRO A 12 -25.08 -14.63 -28.59
C PRO A 12 -24.39 -14.84 -27.22
N LEU A 13 -23.83 -13.77 -26.67
CA LEU A 13 -23.38 -13.70 -25.28
C LEU A 13 -24.58 -13.85 -24.32
N ILE A 14 -24.68 -15.01 -23.69
CA ILE A 14 -25.48 -15.22 -22.48
C ILE A 14 -24.76 -14.50 -21.34
N LYS A 15 -25.42 -13.50 -20.75
CA LYS A 15 -24.97 -12.86 -19.50
C LYS A 15 -25.36 -13.77 -18.34
N ASP A 16 -24.37 -14.44 -17.76
CA ASP A 16 -24.54 -15.15 -16.49
C ASP A 16 -24.73 -14.13 -15.36
N SER A 17 -25.99 -13.93 -14.97
CA SER A 17 -26.34 -13.32 -13.68
C SER A 17 -26.16 -14.37 -12.59
N ASN A 18 -25.24 -14.12 -11.66
CA ASN A 18 -25.11 -14.90 -10.43
C ASN A 18 -26.41 -14.81 -9.61
N ILE A 19 -27.24 -15.85 -9.70
CA ILE A 19 -28.37 -16.08 -8.79
C ILE A 19 -27.91 -17.11 -7.76
N GLU A 20 -27.60 -16.63 -6.56
CA GLU A 20 -27.26 -17.47 -5.41
C GLU A 20 -28.58 -17.97 -4.77
N PHE A 21 -28.96 -19.21 -5.06
CA PHE A 21 -30.08 -19.87 -4.39
C PHE A 21 -29.60 -20.46 -3.06
N GLN A 22 -29.95 -19.82 -1.94
CA GLN A 22 -29.84 -20.45 -0.63
C GLN A 22 -31.12 -21.23 -0.33
N ALA A 23 -31.06 -22.55 -0.45
CA ALA A 23 -32.08 -23.44 0.09
C ALA A 23 -31.88 -23.58 1.60
N LYS A 24 -32.73 -22.94 2.41
CA LYS A 24 -32.91 -23.27 3.82
C LYS A 24 -34.31 -23.78 4.04
N ASN A 25 -34.38 -25.02 4.51
CA ASN A 25 -35.54 -25.72 5.05
C ASN A 25 -36.67 -26.01 4.05
N SER A 26 -36.50 -27.10 3.28
CA SER A 26 -37.64 -27.84 2.72
C SER A 26 -37.74 -29.18 3.44
N THR A 27 -38.71 -29.31 4.34
CA THR A 27 -39.10 -30.59 4.93
C THR A 27 -39.85 -31.38 3.88
N ILE A 28 -39.30 -32.52 3.45
CA ILE A 28 -39.99 -33.49 2.60
C ILE A 28 -40.64 -34.50 3.55
N ASP A 29 -41.97 -34.41 3.69
CA ASP A 29 -42.75 -35.43 4.38
C ASP A 29 -43.14 -36.50 3.34
N GLY A 30 -42.52 -37.68 3.46
CA GLY A 30 -42.67 -38.78 2.50
C GLY A 30 -42.87 -40.10 3.24
N GLY A 31 -44.12 -40.40 3.59
CA GLY A 31 -44.52 -41.68 4.15
C GLY A 31 -44.37 -42.81 3.12
N VAL A 32 -43.59 -43.83 3.48
CA VAL A 32 -43.44 -45.06 2.69
C VAL A 32 -44.64 -45.96 2.95
N LYS A 33 -45.45 -46.23 1.91
CA LYS A 33 -46.50 -47.25 1.95
C LYS A 33 -46.01 -48.47 1.17
N VAL A 34 -45.71 -49.55 1.89
CA VAL A 34 -45.35 -50.85 1.30
C VAL A 34 -46.64 -51.54 0.86
N ILE A 35 -46.76 -51.83 -0.44
CA ILE A 35 -47.77 -52.75 -0.96
C ILE A 35 -47.04 -54.01 -1.39
N GLN A 36 -47.44 -55.14 -0.81
CA GLN A 36 -46.89 -56.46 -1.08
C GLN A 36 -47.65 -57.07 -2.27
N GLY A 37 -46.92 -57.44 -3.33
CA GLY A 37 -47.44 -58.17 -4.49
C GLY A 37 -46.33 -59.04 -5.07
N ASN A 38 -46.63 -60.32 -5.26
CA ASN A 38 -45.74 -61.29 -5.88
C ASN A 38 -45.51 -60.93 -7.35
N ASP A 39 -44.25 -61.14 -7.77
CA ASP A 39 -43.69 -61.13 -9.12
C ASP A 39 -42.75 -59.95 -9.42
N ASN A 40 -41.51 -60.34 -9.72
CA ASN A 40 -40.31 -59.50 -9.88
C ASN A 40 -40.42 -58.53 -11.07
N ILE A 41 -41.05 -57.37 -10.89
CA ILE A 41 -40.83 -56.19 -11.74
C ILE A 41 -40.90 -54.92 -10.87
N GLN A 42 -39.77 -54.26 -10.66
CA GLN A 42 -39.73 -52.91 -10.08
C GLN A 42 -40.05 -51.88 -11.17
N ILE A 43 -41.18 -51.19 -11.05
CA ILE A 43 -41.53 -50.03 -11.88
C ILE A 43 -41.35 -48.78 -11.02
N HIS A 44 -40.37 -47.93 -11.37
CA HIS A 44 -40.23 -46.60 -10.79
C HIS A 44 -41.22 -45.64 -11.46
N GLN A 45 -42.27 -45.26 -10.74
CA GLN A 45 -43.22 -44.23 -11.17
C GLN A 45 -42.68 -42.85 -10.76
N VAL A 46 -42.28 -42.04 -11.75
CA VAL A 46 -41.88 -40.65 -11.54
C VAL A 46 -43.13 -39.79 -11.39
N VAL A 47 -43.41 -39.33 -10.18
CA VAL A 47 -44.48 -38.34 -9.93
C VAL A 47 -43.96 -36.96 -10.33
N VAL A 48 -44.44 -36.43 -11.46
CA VAL A 48 -44.14 -35.06 -11.90
C VAL A 48 -45.04 -34.09 -11.11
N GLY A 49 -44.54 -33.62 -9.97
CA GLY A 49 -45.17 -32.53 -9.21
C GLY A 49 -44.81 -31.17 -9.80
N LYS A 50 -45.81 -30.37 -10.17
CA LYS A 50 -45.65 -28.99 -10.64
C LYS A 50 -45.28 -28.10 -9.46
N VAL A 51 -44.01 -27.72 -9.34
CA VAL A 51 -43.54 -26.77 -8.31
C VAL A 51 -43.76 -25.34 -8.80
N THR A 52 -44.77 -24.67 -8.28
CA THR A 52 -44.95 -23.21 -8.44
C THR A 52 -44.09 -22.48 -7.42
N PHE A 53 -43.08 -21.75 -7.88
CA PHE A 53 -42.28 -20.85 -7.05
C PHE A 53 -42.96 -19.49 -6.96
N GLU A 54 -43.51 -19.15 -5.80
CA GLU A 54 -43.92 -17.78 -5.50
C GLU A 54 -42.68 -16.92 -5.25
N SER A 55 -42.38 -16.02 -6.20
CA SER A 55 -41.34 -15.02 -6.02
C SER A 55 -41.80 -13.96 -5.02
N SER A 56 -41.54 -14.20 -3.74
CA SER A 56 -41.68 -13.16 -2.72
C SER A 56 -40.60 -12.10 -2.97
N ILE A 57 -41.00 -10.97 -3.56
CA ILE A 57 -40.17 -9.77 -3.68
C ILE A 57 -39.90 -9.26 -2.26
N ARG A 58 -38.83 -9.77 -1.63
CA ARG A 58 -38.31 -9.23 -0.39
C ARG A 58 -37.82 -7.83 -0.70
N LYS A 59 -38.58 -6.82 -0.29
CA LYS A 59 -38.09 -5.45 -0.17
C LYS A 59 -36.74 -5.52 0.56
N HIS A 60 -35.66 -5.21 -0.14
CA HIS A 60 -34.34 -5.09 0.46
C HIS A 60 -34.42 -4.02 1.55
N VAL A 61 -34.62 -4.47 2.79
CA VAL A 61 -34.40 -3.66 3.97
C VAL A 61 -32.91 -3.33 3.93
N LYS A 62 -32.58 -2.11 3.48
CA LYS A 62 -31.23 -1.56 3.56
C LYS A 62 -30.81 -1.68 5.02
N ARG A 63 -29.94 -2.65 5.32
CA ARG A 63 -29.32 -2.75 6.65
C ARG A 63 -28.77 -1.37 7.00
N PRO A 64 -29.01 -0.86 8.21
CA PRO A 64 -28.36 0.37 8.65
C PRO A 64 -26.86 0.20 8.43
N ARG A 65 -26.25 1.14 7.70
CA ARG A 65 -24.80 1.17 7.45
C ARG A 65 -24.12 1.09 8.80
N SER A 66 -23.66 -0.10 9.16
CA SER A 66 -22.76 -0.33 10.29
C SER A 66 -21.60 0.65 10.17
N GLU A 67 -21.12 1.14 11.31
CA GLU A 67 -20.02 2.10 11.42
C GLU A 67 -18.84 1.70 10.53
N GLN A 68 -18.82 2.18 9.29
CA GLN A 68 -17.71 1.91 8.39
C GLN A 68 -16.55 2.75 8.87
N GLU A 69 -15.55 2.09 9.45
CA GLU A 69 -14.25 2.70 9.74
C GLU A 69 -13.70 3.38 8.49
N PRO A 70 -13.01 4.53 8.64
CA PRO A 70 -12.32 5.14 7.51
C PRO A 70 -11.34 4.15 6.89
N PRO A 71 -11.27 4.06 5.54
CA PRO A 71 -10.26 3.25 4.88
C PRO A 71 -8.88 3.63 5.43
N SER A 72 -8.09 2.64 5.82
CA SER A 72 -6.82 2.87 6.55
C SER A 72 -5.82 3.75 5.79
N LEU A 73 -5.89 3.80 4.46
CA LEU A 73 -5.04 4.66 3.64
C LEU A 73 -5.60 6.05 3.41
N LEU A 74 -6.91 6.29 3.61
CA LEU A 74 -7.56 7.56 3.28
C LEU A 74 -6.84 8.76 3.93
N PRO A 75 -6.44 8.75 5.22
CA PRO A 75 -5.67 9.84 5.84
C PRO A 75 -4.28 10.08 5.21
N TYR A 76 -3.72 9.11 4.50
CA TYR A 76 -2.39 9.17 3.89
C TYR A 76 -2.44 9.52 2.39
N LEU A 77 -3.62 9.83 1.86
CA LEU A 77 -3.81 10.28 0.48
C LEU A 77 -3.60 11.78 0.29
N VAL A 78 -3.06 12.46 1.30
CA VAL A 78 -2.70 13.88 1.19
C VAL A 78 -1.70 14.11 0.06
N ASN A 79 -1.74 15.30 -0.55
CA ASN A 79 -0.98 15.61 -1.75
C ASN A 79 0.54 15.35 -1.57
N ARG A 80 1.08 14.49 -2.43
CA ARG A 80 2.51 14.14 -2.59
C ARG A 80 2.93 14.23 -4.06
N LYS A 81 2.33 15.16 -4.80
CA LYS A 81 2.43 15.29 -6.26
C LYS A 81 3.87 15.38 -6.76
N GLU A 82 4.75 16.11 -6.05
CA GLU A 82 6.17 16.23 -6.42
C GLU A 82 6.84 14.85 -6.49
N GLN A 83 6.70 14.03 -5.45
CA GLN A 83 7.26 12.68 -5.42
C GLN A 83 6.60 11.75 -6.45
N GLU A 84 5.28 11.90 -6.65
CA GLU A 84 4.53 11.10 -7.61
C GLU A 84 4.93 11.41 -9.06
N GLU A 85 5.16 12.68 -9.41
CA GLU A 85 5.63 13.09 -10.74
C GLU A 85 7.05 12.58 -11.02
N GLU A 86 7.96 12.68 -10.06
CA GLU A 86 9.32 12.14 -10.19
C GLU A 86 9.32 10.62 -10.36
N LEU A 87 8.48 9.91 -9.60
CA LEU A 87 8.31 8.47 -9.72
C LEU A 87 7.65 8.10 -11.04
N GLU A 88 6.68 8.89 -11.52
CA GLU A 88 6.01 8.67 -12.80
C GLU A 88 7.01 8.77 -13.95
N ASN A 89 7.87 9.79 -13.91
CA ASN A 89 8.94 9.96 -14.88
C ASN A 89 9.91 8.78 -14.86
N ALA A 90 10.31 8.32 -13.68
CA ALA A 90 11.19 7.16 -13.53
C ALA A 90 10.55 5.86 -14.07
N VAL A 91 9.27 5.64 -13.80
CA VAL A 91 8.52 4.47 -14.31
C VAL A 91 8.34 4.56 -15.83
N LYS A 92 8.05 5.74 -16.38
CA LYS A 92 7.98 5.94 -17.84
C LYS A 92 9.31 5.61 -18.51
N LEU A 93 10.44 5.96 -17.88
CA LEU A 93 11.76 5.60 -18.38
C LEU A 93 11.98 4.08 -18.31
N LEU A 94 11.62 3.43 -17.20
CA LEU A 94 11.66 1.98 -17.05
C LEU A 94 10.91 1.26 -18.18
N LEU A 95 9.69 1.71 -18.51
CA LEU A 95 8.86 1.12 -19.56
C LEU A 95 9.39 1.33 -20.98
N LYS A 96 10.28 2.30 -21.20
CA LYS A 96 10.90 2.59 -22.51
C LYS A 96 12.23 1.88 -22.72
N GLN A 97 12.73 1.13 -21.74
CA GLN A 97 14.03 0.47 -21.84
C GLN A 97 14.00 -0.66 -22.87
N VAL A 98 15.01 -0.68 -23.75
CA VAL A 98 15.25 -1.80 -24.67
C VAL A 98 15.77 -3.02 -23.91
N HIS A 99 16.59 -2.78 -22.88
CA HIS A 99 17.14 -3.81 -21.99
C HIS A 99 16.56 -3.59 -20.60
N PRO A 100 15.61 -4.42 -20.15
CA PRO A 100 14.98 -4.26 -18.85
C PRO A 100 16.03 -4.36 -17.74
N ARG A 101 16.03 -3.36 -16.85
CA ARG A 101 16.92 -3.30 -15.68
C ARG A 101 16.17 -2.85 -14.44
N PRO A 102 16.68 -3.17 -13.24
CA PRO A 102 16.05 -2.71 -12.01
C PRO A 102 15.91 -1.18 -11.98
N LEU A 103 14.80 -0.71 -11.42
CA LEU A 103 14.60 0.69 -11.06
C LEU A 103 14.73 0.84 -9.54
N VAL A 104 15.77 1.53 -9.06
CA VAL A 104 15.90 1.89 -7.65
C VAL A 104 15.32 3.28 -7.39
N CYS A 105 14.30 3.38 -6.56
CA CYS A 105 13.70 4.63 -6.11
C CYS A 105 14.13 4.92 -4.68
N ILE A 106 14.94 5.96 -4.47
CA ILE A 106 15.32 6.42 -3.14
C ILE A 106 14.26 7.40 -2.64
N ILE A 107 13.59 7.01 -1.57
CA ILE A 107 12.52 7.78 -0.91
C ILE A 107 13.04 8.17 0.46
N HIS A 108 13.05 9.46 0.79
CA HIS A 108 13.69 9.92 2.01
C HIS A 108 12.91 11.02 2.71
N GLY A 109 13.07 11.11 4.03
CA GLY A 109 12.44 12.14 4.86
C GLY A 109 12.46 11.76 6.33
N SER A 110 11.82 12.58 7.17
CA SER A 110 11.68 12.27 8.59
C SER A 110 10.99 10.93 8.84
N GLU A 111 11.40 10.19 9.87
CA GLU A 111 10.75 8.94 10.26
C GLU A 111 9.23 9.06 10.48
N PHE A 112 8.72 10.26 10.80
CA PHE A 112 7.31 10.60 11.02
C PHE A 112 6.51 10.93 9.74
N GLN A 113 7.03 10.58 8.56
CA GLN A 113 6.43 10.91 7.26
C GLN A 113 5.58 9.78 6.67
N GLY A 114 5.25 8.74 7.44
CA GLY A 114 4.37 7.66 6.97
C GLY A 114 4.95 6.88 5.80
N HIS A 115 6.26 6.61 5.81
CA HIS A 115 6.96 5.91 4.72
C HIS A 115 6.29 4.59 4.32
N TYR A 116 5.77 3.84 5.30
CA TYR A 116 5.06 2.60 5.03
C TYR A 116 3.75 2.83 4.28
N GLN A 117 2.98 3.82 4.68
CA GLN A 117 1.72 4.18 4.04
C GLN A 117 1.95 4.81 2.67
N PHE A 118 3.05 5.53 2.50
CA PHE A 118 3.52 5.97 1.19
C PHE A 118 3.76 4.75 0.27
N LEU A 119 4.50 3.73 0.72
CA LEU A 119 4.68 2.47 -0.04
C LEU A 119 3.34 1.81 -0.38
N LYS A 120 2.43 1.70 0.59
CA LYS A 120 1.10 1.10 0.36
C LYS A 120 0.27 1.89 -0.64
N ARG A 121 0.33 3.22 -0.61
CA ARG A 121 -0.28 4.08 -1.63
C ARG A 121 0.35 3.82 -3.00
N LEU A 122 1.67 3.70 -3.07
CA LEU A 122 2.37 3.39 -4.32
C LEU A 122 1.87 2.06 -4.92
N GLN A 123 1.77 1.01 -4.11
CA GLN A 123 1.35 -0.31 -4.56
C GLN A 123 -0.12 -0.40 -4.95
N LYS A 124 -1.01 0.29 -4.22
CA LYS A 124 -2.47 0.14 -4.41
C LYS A 124 -3.06 1.09 -5.45
N SER A 125 -2.48 2.29 -5.61
CA SER A 125 -3.06 3.34 -6.46
C SER A 125 -2.11 3.74 -7.58
N PHE A 126 -0.86 4.05 -7.24
CA PHE A 126 0.08 4.62 -8.19
C PHE A 126 0.56 3.60 -9.24
N LEU A 127 1.25 2.54 -8.81
CA LEU A 127 1.93 1.59 -9.69
C LEU A 127 0.96 0.85 -10.62
N PRO A 128 -0.21 0.34 -10.17
CA PRO A 128 -1.16 -0.31 -11.07
C PRO A 128 -1.59 0.58 -12.24
N ARG A 129 -1.86 1.87 -11.96
CA ARG A 129 -2.24 2.86 -12.97
C ARG A 129 -1.11 3.10 -13.97
N PHE A 130 0.11 3.35 -13.50
CA PHE A 130 1.23 3.73 -14.37
C PHE A 130 1.85 2.56 -15.13
N LEU A 131 1.80 1.36 -14.57
CA LEU A 131 2.25 0.14 -15.21
C LEU A 131 1.16 -0.50 -16.09
N LYS A 132 -0.03 0.12 -16.14
CA LYS A 132 -1.22 -0.35 -16.87
C LYS A 132 -1.53 -1.81 -16.54
N LEU A 133 -1.54 -2.13 -15.26
CA LEU A 133 -1.83 -3.48 -14.80
C LEU A 133 -3.32 -3.76 -14.97
N ASP A 134 -3.64 -5.00 -15.35
CA ASP A 134 -5.01 -5.47 -15.32
C ASP A 134 -5.55 -5.44 -13.88
N PRO A 135 -6.87 -5.24 -13.67
CA PRO A 135 -7.45 -5.22 -12.33
C PRO A 135 -7.20 -6.50 -11.50
N THR A 136 -6.92 -7.62 -12.17
CA THR A 136 -6.59 -8.91 -11.54
C THR A 136 -5.11 -9.01 -11.16
N GLN A 137 -4.23 -8.24 -11.79
CA GLN A 137 -2.82 -8.20 -11.51
C GLN A 137 -2.54 -7.36 -10.26
N LYS A 138 -1.77 -7.95 -9.34
CA LYS A 138 -1.31 -7.26 -8.12
C LYS A 138 0.19 -7.10 -8.19
N VAL A 139 0.68 -5.99 -7.65
CA VAL A 139 2.10 -5.79 -7.40
C VAL A 139 2.55 -6.78 -6.32
N GLN A 140 3.56 -7.59 -6.61
CA GLN A 140 4.17 -8.47 -5.63
C GLN A 140 5.17 -7.68 -4.78
N GLU A 141 5.13 -7.86 -3.47
CA GLU A 141 5.94 -7.10 -2.51
C GLU A 141 6.86 -8.01 -1.72
N TYR A 142 8.12 -7.58 -1.54
CA TYR A 142 9.06 -8.20 -0.63
C TYR A 142 9.73 -7.12 0.24
N CYS A 143 9.59 -7.25 1.56
CA CYS A 143 10.33 -6.42 2.51
C CYS A 143 11.72 -7.04 2.74
N LEU A 144 12.74 -6.38 2.20
CA LEU A 144 14.13 -6.71 2.40
C LEU A 144 14.63 -6.07 3.70
N GLU A 145 14.84 -6.91 4.71
CA GLU A 145 15.37 -6.46 5.99
C GLU A 145 16.77 -5.89 5.83
N TRP A 146 16.98 -4.68 6.37
CA TRP A 146 18.30 -4.06 6.37
C TRP A 146 19.24 -4.81 7.31
N PRO A 147 20.45 -5.21 6.87
CA PRO A 147 21.40 -5.88 7.74
C PRO A 147 21.98 -4.89 8.76
N THR A 148 21.46 -4.97 9.98
CA THR A 148 21.95 -4.20 11.13
C THR A 148 23.22 -4.83 11.71
N GLY A 149 24.06 -4.03 12.38
CA GLY A 149 25.24 -4.53 13.09
C GLY A 149 26.36 -5.07 12.20
N LEU A 150 26.46 -4.65 10.94
CA LEU A 150 27.58 -4.99 10.07
C LEU A 150 28.90 -4.49 10.67
N LYS A 151 29.87 -5.40 10.83
CA LYS A 151 31.23 -5.06 11.27
C LYS A 151 32.02 -4.33 10.18
N ASN A 152 31.78 -4.68 8.93
CA ASN A 152 32.38 -4.10 7.74
C ASN A 152 31.30 -4.03 6.64
N LEU A 153 31.33 -2.94 5.87
CA LEU A 153 30.44 -2.69 4.76
C LEU A 153 30.66 -3.66 3.58
N ASP A 154 31.84 -4.27 3.46
CA ASP A 154 32.09 -5.30 2.43
C ASP A 154 31.16 -6.52 2.56
N LEU A 155 30.69 -6.81 3.79
CA LEU A 155 29.73 -7.90 4.06
C LEU A 155 28.28 -7.53 3.71
N LEU A 156 28.01 -6.28 3.31
CA LEU A 156 26.67 -5.82 3.00
C LEU A 156 26.06 -6.63 1.85
N LYS A 157 26.84 -6.87 0.78
CA LYS A 157 26.38 -7.61 -0.41
C LYS A 157 25.87 -9.00 -0.03
N ASP A 158 26.67 -9.74 0.73
CA ASP A 158 26.40 -11.11 1.12
C ASP A 158 25.17 -11.19 2.02
N ARG A 159 25.04 -10.23 2.95
CA ARG A 159 23.90 -10.14 3.87
C ARG A 159 22.61 -9.75 3.16
N LEU A 160 22.65 -8.81 2.23
CA LEU A 160 21.49 -8.47 1.40
C LEU A 160 21.05 -9.66 0.55
N CYS A 161 22.00 -10.38 -0.05
CA CYS A 161 21.72 -11.60 -0.81
C CYS A 161 21.06 -12.66 0.08
N LYS A 162 21.64 -12.98 1.25
CA LYS A 162 21.07 -13.93 2.21
C LYS A 162 19.65 -13.55 2.62
N ASN A 163 19.43 -12.27 2.97
CA ASN A 163 18.10 -11.79 3.35
C ASN A 163 17.09 -11.92 2.21
N LEU A 164 17.49 -11.66 0.96
CA LEU A 164 16.62 -11.87 -0.21
C LEU A 164 16.31 -13.35 -0.46
N VAL A 165 17.29 -14.24 -0.33
CA VAL A 165 17.07 -15.70 -0.43
C VAL A 165 16.01 -16.15 0.56
N THR A 166 16.19 -15.82 1.84
CA THR A 166 15.23 -16.20 2.89
C THR A 166 13.84 -15.64 2.58
N LYS A 167 13.73 -14.40 2.10
CA LYS A 167 12.42 -13.77 1.81
C LYS A 167 11.74 -14.28 0.54
N VAL A 168 12.50 -14.58 -0.52
CA VAL A 168 11.93 -14.93 -1.84
C VAL A 168 11.77 -16.44 -2.00
N LEU A 169 12.75 -17.21 -1.54
CA LEU A 169 12.80 -18.66 -1.74
C LEU A 169 12.33 -19.43 -0.48
N GLY A 170 12.26 -18.78 0.68
CA GLY A 170 11.62 -19.32 1.88
C GLY A 170 12.47 -20.32 2.67
N HIS A 171 13.76 -20.43 2.36
CA HIS A 171 14.70 -21.29 3.10
C HIS A 171 15.94 -20.51 3.53
N ASP A 172 16.46 -20.86 4.71
CA ASP A 172 17.72 -20.32 5.20
C ASP A 172 18.87 -21.13 4.63
N PHE A 173 19.54 -20.57 3.63
CA PHE A 173 20.85 -21.08 3.19
C PHE A 173 21.96 -20.27 3.88
N ASP A 174 23.03 -20.97 4.26
CA ASP A 174 24.34 -20.33 4.29
C ASP A 174 24.70 -20.01 2.84
N CYS A 175 24.94 -18.71 2.58
CA CYS A 175 25.02 -18.16 1.23
C CYS A 175 25.93 -19.05 0.37
N PRO A 176 25.47 -19.54 -0.80
CA PRO A 176 26.32 -20.33 -1.69
C PRO A 176 27.64 -19.61 -1.97
N GLU A 177 28.69 -20.38 -2.24
CA GLU A 177 30.03 -19.85 -2.57
C GLU A 177 30.00 -18.85 -3.75
N GLU A 178 28.93 -18.83 -4.56
CA GLU A 178 28.73 -17.89 -5.66
C GLU A 178 27.41 -17.09 -5.58
N ILE A 179 27.49 -15.86 -5.05
CA ILE A 179 26.35 -14.91 -4.95
C ILE A 179 25.63 -14.71 -6.29
N ASN A 180 26.36 -14.70 -7.41
CA ASN A 180 25.77 -14.45 -8.72
C ASN A 180 24.81 -15.56 -9.15
N ALA A 181 25.11 -16.82 -8.82
CA ALA A 181 24.22 -17.95 -9.08
C ALA A 181 22.93 -17.82 -8.25
N THR A 182 23.07 -17.43 -6.98
CA THR A 182 21.94 -17.19 -6.08
C THR A 182 21.04 -16.06 -6.56
N LEU A 183 21.60 -14.94 -7.01
CA LEU A 183 20.81 -13.84 -7.57
C LEU A 183 20.07 -14.27 -8.85
N LYS A 184 20.69 -15.10 -9.69
CA LYS A 184 20.03 -15.66 -10.89
C LYS A 184 18.85 -16.54 -10.51
N GLU A 185 18.96 -17.34 -9.45
CA GLU A 185 17.86 -18.16 -8.93
C GLU A 185 16.70 -17.31 -8.40
N ILE A 186 16.99 -16.26 -7.61
CA ILE A 186 16.00 -15.29 -7.15
C ILE A 186 15.29 -14.65 -8.36
N ASN A 187 16.08 -14.20 -9.35
CA ASN A 187 15.53 -13.60 -10.57
C ASN A 187 14.66 -14.59 -11.37
N ALA A 188 15.06 -15.87 -11.45
CA ALA A 188 14.25 -16.90 -12.09
C ALA A 188 12.93 -17.16 -11.34
N SER A 189 12.92 -17.05 -10.01
CA SER A 189 11.69 -17.10 -9.20
C SER A 189 10.77 -15.92 -9.53
N PHE A 190 11.34 -14.72 -9.65
CA PHE A 190 10.60 -13.52 -10.06
C PHE A 190 9.94 -13.66 -11.44
N CYS A 191 10.60 -14.31 -12.40
CA CYS A 191 10.05 -14.56 -13.74
C CYS A 191 8.79 -15.44 -13.74
N LYS A 192 8.53 -16.21 -12.67
CA LYS A 192 7.31 -17.04 -12.58
C LYS A 192 6.04 -16.20 -12.38
N TYR A 193 6.19 -14.94 -11.99
CA TYR A 193 5.08 -14.02 -11.75
C TYR A 193 4.97 -13.01 -12.90
N PRO A 194 3.82 -12.93 -13.60
CA PRO A 194 3.60 -11.94 -14.66
C PRO A 194 3.34 -10.52 -14.12
N SER A 195 3.59 -10.29 -12.83
CA SER A 195 3.32 -9.03 -12.13
C SER A 195 4.60 -8.26 -11.84
N PRO A 196 4.54 -6.92 -11.72
CA PRO A 196 5.65 -6.14 -11.21
C PRO A 196 6.01 -6.55 -9.79
N ILE A 197 7.31 -6.55 -9.51
CA ILE A 197 7.86 -6.85 -8.20
C ILE A 197 8.40 -5.56 -7.59
N VAL A 198 7.97 -5.29 -6.36
CA VAL A 198 8.48 -4.22 -5.52
C VAL A 198 9.25 -4.83 -4.36
N ILE A 199 10.51 -4.45 -4.22
CA ILE A 199 11.32 -4.76 -3.06
C ILE A 199 11.49 -3.47 -2.27
N ASP A 200 11.19 -3.46 -0.98
CA ASP A 200 11.45 -2.31 -0.11
C ASP A 200 12.49 -2.62 0.96
N THR A 201 13.34 -1.64 1.26
CA THR A 201 14.33 -1.70 2.35
C THR A 201 14.38 -0.36 3.08
N HIS A 202 14.70 -0.38 4.37
CA HIS A 202 14.64 0.79 5.24
C HIS A 202 16.00 1.03 5.90
N ILE A 203 16.60 2.17 5.62
CA ILE A 203 17.86 2.62 6.20
C ILE A 203 17.56 3.81 7.11
N ARG A 204 18.00 3.76 8.37
CA ARG A 204 17.81 4.82 9.34
C ARG A 204 19.08 5.63 9.53
N THR A 205 18.97 6.85 10.04
CA THR A 205 20.13 7.69 10.37
C THR A 205 21.21 6.97 11.19
N GLN A 206 20.82 6.04 12.07
CA GLN A 206 21.77 5.24 12.87
C GLN A 206 22.59 4.27 12.01
N ASP A 207 22.02 3.72 10.94
CA ASP A 207 22.75 2.83 10.03
C ASP A 207 23.85 3.60 9.30
N TRP A 208 23.56 4.82 8.85
CA TRP A 208 24.56 5.74 8.27
C TRP A 208 25.65 6.13 9.26
N GLN A 209 25.28 6.31 10.53
CA GLN A 209 26.24 6.61 11.59
C GLN A 209 27.19 5.43 11.83
N GLN A 210 26.67 4.20 11.86
CA GLN A 210 27.45 3.00 12.15
C GLN A 210 28.30 2.56 10.96
N GLN A 211 27.73 2.56 9.76
CA GLN A 211 28.32 1.95 8.56
C GLN A 211 28.97 2.98 7.63
N GLY A 212 28.85 4.27 7.94
CA GLY A 212 29.39 5.37 7.15
C GLY A 212 28.50 5.76 5.95
N PHE A 213 28.98 6.75 5.19
CA PHE A 213 28.21 7.36 4.10
C PHE A 213 28.37 6.66 2.74
N GLU A 214 29.26 5.66 2.65
CA GLU A 214 29.42 4.80 1.47
C GLU A 214 28.34 3.72 1.36
N ILE A 215 27.54 3.54 2.41
CA ILE A 215 26.44 2.57 2.52
C ILE A 215 25.51 2.60 1.30
N LEU A 216 25.18 3.80 0.81
CA LEU A 216 24.32 3.95 -0.35
C LEU A 216 25.02 3.50 -1.64
N ASN A 217 26.31 3.80 -1.80
CA ASN A 217 27.05 3.38 -2.99
C ASN A 217 27.13 1.86 -3.06
N LYS A 218 27.42 1.21 -1.93
CA LYS A 218 27.48 -0.25 -1.83
C LYS A 218 26.12 -0.91 -2.07
N LEU A 219 25.04 -0.30 -1.60
CA LEU A 219 23.68 -0.75 -1.92
C LEU A 219 23.36 -0.61 -3.42
N LEU A 220 23.72 0.51 -4.06
CA LEU A 220 23.49 0.69 -5.48
C LEU A 220 24.37 -0.24 -6.33
N GLU A 221 25.62 -0.47 -5.93
CA GLU A 221 26.51 -1.48 -6.53
C GLU A 221 25.91 -2.89 -6.44
N PHE A 222 25.26 -3.24 -5.33
CA PHE A 222 24.54 -4.52 -5.20
C PHE A 222 23.48 -4.67 -6.30
N TRP A 223 22.67 -3.62 -6.53
CA TRP A 223 21.61 -3.65 -7.54
C TRP A 223 22.11 -3.48 -8.98
N ASP A 224 23.23 -2.80 -9.22
CA ASP A 224 23.87 -2.71 -10.54
C ASP A 224 24.47 -4.07 -10.98
N ASN A 225 24.78 -4.94 -10.02
CA ASN A 225 25.21 -6.31 -10.28
C ASN A 225 24.04 -7.31 -10.41
N TRP A 226 22.78 -6.85 -10.43
CA TRP A 226 21.63 -7.73 -10.59
C TRP A 226 21.66 -8.48 -11.93
N PRO A 227 21.18 -9.74 -12.01
CA PRO A 227 21.05 -10.46 -13.28
C PRO A 227 20.16 -9.72 -14.28
N ASP A 228 20.33 -9.99 -15.57
CA ASP A 228 19.47 -9.37 -16.59
C ASP A 228 18.02 -9.78 -16.40
N LEU A 229 17.13 -8.80 -16.48
CA LEU A 229 15.69 -9.03 -16.40
C LEU A 229 15.17 -9.47 -17.77
N ILE A 230 14.23 -10.41 -17.81
CA ILE A 230 13.62 -10.84 -19.07
C ILE A 230 12.67 -9.75 -19.60
N PRO A 231 12.39 -9.72 -20.93
CA PRO A 231 11.42 -8.80 -21.50
C PRO A 231 10.07 -8.83 -20.78
N GLY A 232 9.57 -7.66 -20.39
CA GLY A 232 8.30 -7.51 -19.67
C GLY A 232 8.39 -7.62 -18.15
N GLN A 233 9.48 -8.20 -17.59
CA GLN A 233 9.70 -8.24 -16.15
C GLN A 233 10.00 -6.82 -15.62
N ARG A 234 9.39 -6.47 -14.48
CA ARG A 234 9.49 -5.14 -13.88
C ARG A 234 9.91 -5.29 -12.43
N LEU A 235 11.16 -4.93 -12.13
CA LEU A 235 11.70 -4.92 -10.77
C LEU A 235 11.92 -3.47 -10.31
N ILE A 236 11.18 -3.09 -9.27
CA ILE A 236 11.26 -1.76 -8.64
C ILE A 236 11.77 -1.96 -7.21
N VAL A 237 12.82 -1.24 -6.83
CA VAL A 237 13.43 -1.30 -5.51
C VAL A 237 13.23 0.03 -4.81
N CYS A 238 12.44 0.06 -3.75
CA CYS A 238 12.19 1.24 -2.93
C CYS A 238 13.17 1.27 -1.74
N VAL A 239 14.11 2.20 -1.75
CA VAL A 239 15.06 2.41 -0.64
C VAL A 239 14.56 3.58 0.21
N PHE A 240 14.02 3.26 1.38
CA PHE A 240 13.51 4.24 2.33
C PHE A 240 14.61 4.72 3.27
N ILE A 241 14.98 5.98 3.20
CA ILE A 241 15.95 6.60 4.11
C ILE A 241 15.20 7.45 5.15
N LYS A 242 15.15 6.94 6.38
CA LYS A 242 14.43 7.55 7.50
C LYS A 242 15.35 8.43 8.33
N TYR A 243 15.11 9.73 8.27
CA TYR A 243 15.79 10.70 9.12
C TYR A 243 15.23 10.61 10.54
N THR A 244 16.04 10.08 11.45
CA THR A 244 15.72 10.15 12.87
C THR A 244 15.75 11.58 13.33
N ILE A 245 14.70 12.00 14.01
CA ILE A 245 14.62 13.32 14.65
C ILE A 245 14.36 13.10 16.12
N TYR A 246 15.21 13.69 16.97
CA TYR A 246 14.94 13.74 18.39
C TYR A 246 13.83 14.78 18.66
N LEU A 247 12.58 14.33 18.61
CA LEU A 247 11.44 15.11 19.08
C LEU A 247 11.23 14.80 20.57
N HIS A 248 11.27 15.84 21.40
CA HIS A 248 10.55 15.76 22.67
C HIS A 248 9.09 15.55 22.28
N LYS A 249 8.53 14.36 22.55
CA LYS A 249 7.07 14.22 22.59
C LYS A 249 6.56 15.36 23.47
N HIS A 250 5.53 16.07 23.02
CA HIS A 250 4.75 16.97 23.84
C HIS A 250 4.13 16.14 24.98
N THR A 251 4.93 15.79 25.99
CA THR A 251 4.40 15.50 27.31
C THR A 251 4.07 16.86 27.88
N GLU A 252 2.78 17.15 27.89
CA GLU A 252 2.19 18.24 28.65
C GLU A 252 2.71 18.23 30.10
N GLU A 253 2.60 19.40 30.73
CA GLU A 253 3.09 19.77 32.07
C GLU A 253 4.55 20.29 32.10
N PHE A 254 4.67 21.55 31.68
CA PHE A 254 5.78 22.44 32.01
C PHE A 254 5.92 22.58 33.53
N SER A 255 6.84 21.83 34.13
CA SER A 255 7.39 22.14 35.46
C SER A 255 8.81 22.69 35.31
N PHE A 256 9.06 23.84 35.95
CA PHE A 256 10.27 24.66 35.79
C PHE A 256 11.62 24.08 36.30
N PRO A 257 11.76 22.93 37.02
CA PRO A 257 13.10 22.46 37.38
C PRO A 257 13.82 21.65 36.28
N ARG A 258 13.26 21.49 35.07
CA ARG A 258 13.84 20.66 33.98
C ARG A 258 14.82 21.35 33.01
N ILE A 259 15.14 22.63 33.20
CA ILE A 259 15.99 23.41 32.27
C ILE A 259 17.43 22.85 32.18
N PHE A 260 17.95 22.20 33.21
CA PHE A 260 19.29 21.58 33.16
C PHE A 260 19.31 20.15 32.62
N ASN A 261 18.15 19.46 32.60
CA ASN A 261 18.02 18.10 32.08
C ASN A 261 17.73 18.05 30.57
N CYS A 262 17.54 19.20 29.90
CA CYS A 262 17.33 19.28 28.45
C CYS A 262 18.61 19.52 27.64
N LEU A 263 19.76 19.80 28.28
CA LEU A 263 21.03 19.96 27.57
C LEU A 263 21.44 18.69 26.79
N PRO A 264 21.31 17.46 27.35
CA PRO A 264 21.60 16.24 26.59
C PRO A 264 20.65 16.02 25.40
N SER A 265 19.39 16.46 25.48
CA SER A 265 18.43 16.31 24.38
C SER A 265 18.71 17.28 23.25
N LEU A 266 19.12 18.52 23.56
CA LEU A 266 19.57 19.49 22.56
C LEU A 266 20.82 18.98 21.83
N TYR A 267 21.81 18.43 22.55
CA TYR A 267 23.00 17.85 21.92
C TYR A 267 22.66 16.70 20.96
N LYS A 268 21.82 15.74 21.41
CA LYS A 268 21.36 14.62 20.56
C LYS A 268 20.59 15.12 19.33
N ARG A 269 19.76 16.16 19.48
CA ARG A 269 19.06 16.78 18.36
C ARG A 269 20.02 17.37 17.34
N HIS A 270 20.99 18.17 17.77
CA HIS A 270 22.00 18.74 16.87
C HIS A 270 22.85 17.67 16.19
N TYR A 271 23.21 16.63 16.94
CA TYR A 271 23.95 15.49 16.42
C TYR A 271 23.22 14.81 15.25
N TYR A 272 21.96 14.39 15.44
CA TYR A 272 21.17 13.77 14.37
C TYR A 272 20.90 14.73 13.21
N GLN A 273 20.64 16.01 13.48
CA GLN A 273 20.49 17.02 12.42
C GLN A 273 21.76 17.15 11.57
N SER A 274 22.95 17.08 12.17
CA SER A 274 24.22 17.12 11.44
C SER A 274 24.37 15.89 10.53
N ILE A 275 24.03 14.70 11.02
CA ILE A 275 24.06 13.48 10.21
C ILE A 275 23.03 13.57 9.07
N ASN A 276 21.78 13.94 9.35
CA ASN A 276 20.74 14.06 8.33
C ASN A 276 21.12 15.08 7.24
N LYS A 277 21.76 16.20 7.61
CA LYS A 277 22.33 17.15 6.64
C LYS A 277 23.42 16.51 5.77
N LYS A 278 24.29 15.68 6.35
CA LYS A 278 25.30 14.93 5.58
C LYS A 278 24.65 13.91 4.64
N ILE A 279 23.63 13.17 5.09
CA ILE A 279 22.87 12.23 4.26
C ILE A 279 22.26 12.98 3.06
N SER A 280 21.55 14.09 3.30
CA SER A 280 20.96 14.90 2.24
C SER A 280 22.00 15.41 1.23
N LYS A 281 23.18 15.84 1.70
CA LYS A 281 24.30 16.21 0.81
C LYS A 281 24.78 15.04 -0.05
N VAL A 282 24.92 13.84 0.54
CA VAL A 282 25.32 12.62 -0.19
C VAL A 282 24.27 12.25 -1.24
N LEU A 283 22.98 12.33 -0.90
CA LEU A 283 21.88 12.10 -1.84
C LEU A 283 21.92 13.09 -3.00
N ASN A 284 22.05 14.38 -2.72
CA ASN A 284 22.13 15.39 -3.78
C ASN A 284 23.34 15.22 -4.68
N LYS A 285 24.52 14.93 -4.11
CA LYS A 285 25.74 14.62 -4.89
C LYS A 285 25.53 13.36 -5.74
N SER A 286 24.78 12.40 -5.22
CA SER A 286 24.50 11.15 -5.89
C SER A 286 23.38 11.25 -6.92
N LYS A 287 22.75 12.41 -7.19
CA LYS A 287 21.75 12.51 -8.28
C LYS A 287 22.35 12.36 -9.68
N ASN A 288 23.65 12.64 -9.83
CA ASN A 288 24.33 12.65 -11.13
C ASN A 288 25.18 11.39 -11.38
N LYS A 289 25.11 10.38 -10.51
CA LYS A 289 25.84 9.13 -10.76
C LYS A 289 25.18 8.38 -11.90
N HIS A 290 25.98 7.68 -12.67
CA HIS A 290 25.50 6.80 -13.72
C HIS A 290 25.89 5.37 -13.37
N PHE A 291 24.95 4.45 -13.59
CA PHE A 291 25.15 3.02 -13.45
C PHE A 291 24.83 2.35 -14.78
N ASN A 292 25.58 1.32 -15.13
CA ASN A 292 25.46 0.72 -16.46
C ASN A 292 24.20 -0.12 -16.57
N ARG A 293 23.90 -0.88 -15.51
CA ARG A 293 22.84 -1.90 -15.47
C ARG A 293 21.75 -1.57 -14.45
N LEU A 294 21.76 -0.36 -13.91
CA LEU A 294 20.77 0.12 -12.96
C LEU A 294 20.20 1.47 -13.40
N SER A 295 18.88 1.62 -13.35
CA SER A 295 18.26 2.94 -13.32
C SER A 295 17.96 3.29 -11.87
N TYR A 296 18.25 4.52 -11.45
CA TYR A 296 17.82 4.95 -10.13
C TYR A 296 17.38 6.41 -10.16
N THR A 297 16.50 6.74 -9.22
CA THR A 297 16.01 8.10 -9.01
C THR A 297 16.00 8.39 -7.51
N ILE A 298 16.23 9.65 -7.16
CA ILE A 298 16.13 10.14 -5.79
C ILE A 298 14.97 11.11 -5.76
N LEU A 299 13.87 10.69 -5.12
CA LEU A 299 12.69 11.53 -5.01
C LEU A 299 12.99 12.70 -4.07
N SER A 300 12.26 13.79 -4.28
CA SER A 300 12.12 14.94 -3.39
C SER A 300 11.77 14.50 -1.97
N GLU A 301 12.39 15.17 -0.98
CA GLU A 301 12.23 14.84 0.42
C GLU A 301 10.75 14.85 0.84
N LEU A 302 10.32 13.81 1.56
CA LEU A 302 9.03 13.78 2.23
C LEU A 302 9.01 14.82 3.34
N LYS A 303 8.43 15.98 3.03
CA LYS A 303 8.27 17.10 3.96
C LYS A 303 6.97 17.00 4.76
N ASN A 304 6.91 17.73 5.87
CA ASN A 304 5.67 17.97 6.58
C ASN A 304 4.60 18.55 5.64
N ILE A 305 3.35 18.26 5.97
CA ILE A 305 2.19 18.62 5.17
C ILE A 305 1.64 19.96 5.65
N ASN A 306 1.41 20.89 4.71
CA ASN A 306 0.73 22.15 4.98
C ASN A 306 -0.80 22.02 4.84
N ILE A 307 -1.53 23.03 5.33
CA ILE A 307 -2.99 23.06 5.28
C ILE A 307 -3.54 22.96 3.85
N MET A 308 -2.92 23.61 2.86
CA MET A 308 -3.38 23.59 1.46
C MET A 308 -3.41 22.17 0.89
N HIS A 309 -2.41 21.34 1.22
CA HIS A 309 -2.38 19.94 0.80
C HIS A 309 -3.53 19.13 1.41
N VAL A 310 -3.90 19.41 2.67
CA VAL A 310 -5.01 18.75 3.36
C VAL A 310 -6.35 19.22 2.80
N GLU A 311 -6.53 20.52 2.55
CA GLU A 311 -7.74 21.04 1.92
C GLU A 311 -7.97 20.43 0.53
N HIS A 312 -6.91 20.25 -0.26
CA HIS A 312 -7.00 19.53 -1.53
C HIS A 312 -7.45 18.08 -1.33
N TRP A 313 -6.93 17.40 -0.30
CA TRP A 313 -7.36 16.06 0.08
C TRP A 313 -8.83 16.00 0.54
N VAL A 314 -9.32 16.99 1.29
CA VAL A 314 -10.74 17.05 1.69
C VAL A 314 -11.65 17.16 0.46
N ARG A 315 -11.19 17.89 -0.57
CA ARG A 315 -11.93 18.09 -1.82
C ARG A 315 -11.80 16.92 -2.80
N ASP A 316 -10.89 15.98 -2.53
CA ASP A 316 -10.67 14.83 -3.40
C ASP A 316 -11.89 13.90 -3.45
N LYS A 317 -12.05 13.21 -4.59
CA LYS A 317 -13.20 12.35 -4.87
C LYS A 317 -13.35 11.24 -3.81
N GLU A 318 -12.25 10.63 -3.37
CA GLU A 318 -12.30 9.52 -2.41
C GLU A 318 -12.76 9.99 -1.03
N THR A 319 -12.25 11.13 -0.57
CA THR A 319 -12.66 11.74 0.70
C THR A 319 -14.11 12.19 0.66
N LYS A 320 -14.53 12.88 -0.40
CA LYS A 320 -15.93 13.29 -0.60
C LYS A 320 -16.88 12.09 -0.62
N GLN A 321 -16.51 11.02 -1.32
CA GLN A 321 -17.31 9.79 -1.38
C GLN A 321 -17.46 9.14 0.00
N PHE A 322 -16.44 9.21 0.85
CA PHE A 322 -16.49 8.66 2.20
C PHE A 322 -17.29 9.54 3.17
N VAL A 323 -17.08 10.86 3.14
CA VAL A 323 -17.62 11.82 4.11
C VAL A 323 -19.03 12.29 3.77
N GLY A 324 -19.36 12.41 2.49
CA GLY A 324 -20.56 13.09 1.99
C GLY A 324 -20.27 14.53 1.60
N GLU A 325 -20.87 14.98 0.50
CA GLU A 325 -20.66 16.33 -0.05
C GLU A 325 -21.15 17.41 0.92
N GLU A 326 -22.25 17.14 1.64
CA GLU A 326 -22.85 18.03 2.63
C GLU A 326 -21.96 18.29 3.85
N LYS A 327 -21.03 17.37 4.15
CA LYS A 327 -20.11 17.48 5.30
C LYS A 327 -18.72 17.96 4.92
N THR A 328 -18.45 18.12 3.63
CA THR A 328 -17.13 18.53 3.13
C THR A 328 -16.72 19.89 3.71
N GLN A 329 -17.64 20.86 3.75
CA GLN A 329 -17.34 22.19 4.31
C GLN A 329 -17.05 22.14 5.82
N LYS A 330 -17.78 21.30 6.56
CA LYS A 330 -17.52 21.11 7.99
C LYS A 330 -16.13 20.52 8.22
N LEU A 331 -15.74 19.50 7.44
CA LEU A 331 -14.39 18.92 7.52
C LEU A 331 -13.29 19.94 7.20
N ILE A 332 -13.49 20.82 6.22
CA ILE A 332 -12.54 21.93 5.92
C ILE A 332 -12.37 22.83 7.16
N ASN A 333 -13.48 23.21 7.80
CA ASN A 333 -13.43 24.04 8.99
C ASN A 333 -12.72 23.33 10.15
N ASP A 334 -13.01 22.05 10.37
CA ASP A 334 -12.38 21.24 11.42
C ASP A 334 -10.86 21.07 11.18
N VAL A 335 -10.44 20.87 9.92
CA VAL A 335 -9.02 20.86 9.53
C VAL A 335 -8.35 22.21 9.79
N THR A 336 -9.03 23.31 9.47
CA THR A 336 -8.50 24.66 9.73
C THR A 336 -8.27 24.89 11.23
N LEU A 337 -9.24 24.51 12.06
CA LEU A 337 -9.12 24.57 13.51
C LEU A 337 -7.98 23.69 14.04
N MET A 338 -7.80 22.49 13.49
CA MET A 338 -6.71 21.59 13.84
C MET A 338 -5.34 22.22 13.55
N PHE A 339 -5.12 22.83 12.38
CA PHE A 339 -3.86 23.52 12.07
C PHE A 339 -3.63 24.74 12.97
N ASN A 340 -4.68 25.52 13.25
CA ASN A 340 -4.59 26.65 14.18
C ASN A 340 -4.19 26.19 15.59
N HIS A 341 -4.75 25.09 16.08
CA HIS A 341 -4.41 24.52 17.38
C HIS A 341 -2.98 23.96 17.42
N TRP A 342 -2.52 23.37 16.32
CA TRP A 342 -1.15 22.85 16.20
C TRP A 342 -0.08 23.95 16.28
N GLY A 343 -0.43 25.19 15.93
CA GLY A 343 0.44 26.36 16.07
C GLY A 343 1.64 26.38 15.10
N LYS A 344 1.61 25.56 14.04
CA LYS A 344 2.60 25.56 12.96
C LYS A 344 1.90 25.38 11.61
N ASP A 345 2.51 25.93 10.57
CA ASP A 345 1.99 25.85 9.20
C ASP A 345 2.07 24.43 8.60
N THR A 346 2.80 23.52 9.25
CA THR A 346 2.99 22.15 8.76
C THR A 346 2.95 21.11 9.88
N ILE A 347 2.42 19.93 9.56
CA ILE A 347 2.28 18.77 10.46
C ILE A 347 3.00 17.56 9.84
N PRO A 348 3.79 16.78 10.60
CA PRO A 348 4.29 15.49 10.14
C PRO A 348 3.15 14.57 9.68
N MET A 349 3.40 13.74 8.67
CA MET A 349 2.32 12.93 8.07
C MET A 349 1.68 11.96 9.06
N ASP A 350 2.46 11.36 9.95
CA ASP A 350 1.92 10.39 10.92
C ASP A 350 0.97 11.08 11.92
N ASP A 351 1.41 12.19 12.53
CA ASP A 351 0.59 13.00 13.44
C ASP A 351 -0.68 13.51 12.73
N LEU A 352 -0.52 13.98 11.49
CA LEU A 352 -1.64 14.44 10.68
C LEU A 352 -2.62 13.31 10.40
N ALA A 353 -2.15 12.11 10.04
CA ALA A 353 -3.02 10.99 9.71
C ALA A 353 -3.86 10.54 10.91
N ASP A 354 -3.31 10.57 12.12
CA ASP A 354 -4.03 10.28 13.35
C ASP A 354 -5.14 11.30 13.60
N GLU A 355 -4.85 12.60 13.43
CA GLU A 355 -5.84 13.66 13.58
C GLU A 355 -6.94 13.60 12.50
N LEU A 356 -6.56 13.39 11.24
CA LEU A 356 -7.54 13.21 10.15
C LEU A 356 -8.43 11.99 10.40
N THR A 357 -7.88 10.89 10.91
CA THR A 357 -8.66 9.71 11.29
C THR A 357 -9.69 10.05 12.36
N ARG A 358 -9.29 10.83 13.38
CA ARG A 358 -10.18 11.30 14.45
C ARG A 358 -11.31 12.17 13.92
N LEU A 359 -11.01 13.13 13.03
CA LEU A 359 -12.01 14.00 12.39
C LEU A 359 -12.99 13.19 11.53
N LEU A 360 -12.49 12.24 10.72
CA LEU A 360 -13.33 11.37 9.89
C LEU A 360 -14.31 10.53 10.72
N LYS A 361 -13.86 10.04 11.88
CA LYS A 361 -14.72 9.28 12.82
C LYS A 361 -15.78 10.18 13.46
N SER A 362 -15.44 11.40 13.91
CA SER A 362 -16.39 12.30 14.58
C SER A 362 -17.53 12.76 13.67
N LEU A 363 -17.26 12.94 12.37
CA LEU A 363 -18.26 13.31 11.37
C LEU A 363 -19.32 12.23 11.13
N LYS A 364 -19.04 10.96 11.49
CA LYS A 364 -20.05 9.89 11.41
C LYS A 364 -20.94 9.79 12.65
N VAL A 365 -20.40 10.05 13.84
CA VAL A 365 -21.14 9.95 15.11
C VAL A 365 -22.32 10.93 15.16
N THR A 366 -22.17 12.11 14.55
CA THR A 366 -23.23 13.14 14.49
C THR A 366 -24.49 12.74 13.71
N ASN A 367 -24.47 11.64 12.94
CA ASN A 367 -25.66 11.13 12.24
C ASN A 367 -26.67 10.42 13.17
N TYR A 368 -26.26 9.94 14.35
CA TYR A 368 -27.12 9.11 15.19
C TYR A 368 -27.95 9.91 16.21
N THR A 369 -27.55 11.13 16.53
CA THR A 369 -28.22 11.94 17.58
C THR A 369 -29.43 12.71 17.08
N HIS A 370 -29.57 12.94 15.77
CA HIS A 370 -30.70 13.73 15.23
C HIS A 370 -31.97 12.93 14.93
N ASP A 371 -31.89 11.60 14.83
CA ASP A 371 -33.01 10.74 14.39
C ASP A 371 -33.82 10.11 15.55
N LYS A 372 -33.52 10.45 16.81
CA LYS A 372 -34.23 9.93 17.99
C LYS A 372 -35.25 10.89 18.62
N LYS A 373 -35.54 12.05 18.02
CA LYS A 373 -36.70 12.85 18.45
C LYS A 373 -38.00 12.27 17.87
N LYS A 374 -38.52 11.22 18.51
CA LYS A 374 -39.92 10.81 18.34
C LYS A 374 -40.83 11.98 18.75
N PRO A 375 -41.90 12.26 17.99
CA PRO A 375 -42.90 13.24 18.41
C PRO A 375 -43.61 12.74 19.67
N ASN A 376 -43.67 13.59 20.70
CA ASN A 376 -44.57 13.39 21.82
C ASN A 376 -45.99 13.19 21.29
N ARG A 377 -46.54 12.00 21.48
CA ARG A 377 -47.99 11.79 21.41
C ARG A 377 -48.56 12.35 22.70
N SER A 378 -49.18 13.52 22.60
CA SER A 378 -50.16 14.01 23.54
C SER A 378 -51.37 13.07 23.54
N LYS A 379 -51.78 12.64 24.74
CA LYS A 379 -53.16 12.34 25.10
C LYS A 379 -53.40 12.88 26.49
#